data_AF-A0A536X0D9-F1
#
_entry.id   AF-A0A536X0D9-F1
#
_cell.length_a   1.000
_cell.length_b   1.000
_cell.length_c   1.000
_cell.angle_alpha   90.00
_cell.angle_beta   90.00
_cell.angle_gamma   90.00
#
_symmetry.space_group_name_H-M   'P 1'
#
loop_
_entity.id
_entity.type
_entity.pdbx_description
1 polymer ?
#
loop_
_entity_poly.entity_id
_entity_poly.type
_entity_poly.pdbx_seq_one_letter_code
_entity_poly.pdbx_strand_id
1 'polypeptide(L)'
;MTRLLALFLLCIPAAHAQLSIEITGAGAQRIPIAIVPFNGEKTLPPGISSIVRADLERSGFFRGLELPPIAPEPTEATSINYAEWRSRLADALLVGSVQQRPDGRFEVRFRVHDVVKQQPLGGIAYTLNKDQVRATAHRISDFVYEKLTGEKGVFSTRIAYVVK
;
A
#
# COMPACT_ATOMS: atom_id res chain seq x y z
N MET A 1 37.09 62.72 22.55
CA MET A 1 37.41 61.38 22.02
C MET A 1 36.11 60.57 21.98
N THR A 2 35.66 60.33 20.76
CA THR A 2 34.44 59.65 20.32
C THR A 2 34.41 58.17 20.71
N ARG A 3 33.28 57.66 21.24
CA ARG A 3 32.97 56.22 21.20
C ARG A 3 31.53 56.01 20.74
N LEU A 4 31.45 55.47 19.52
CA LEU A 4 30.28 55.09 18.75
C LEU A 4 29.64 53.86 19.41
N LEU A 5 28.36 53.94 19.79
CA LEU A 5 27.58 52.81 20.31
C LEU A 5 27.01 52.04 19.12
N ALA A 6 27.58 50.86 18.82
CA ALA A 6 27.13 50.01 17.72
C ALA A 6 25.88 49.21 18.12
N LEU A 7 24.78 49.46 17.42
CA LEU A 7 23.50 48.75 17.51
C LEU A 7 23.61 47.41 16.79
N PHE A 8 23.59 46.29 17.53
CA PHE A 8 23.55 44.95 16.95
C PHE A 8 22.09 44.53 16.75
N LEU A 9 21.64 44.53 15.48
CA LEU A 9 20.32 44.08 15.08
C LEU A 9 20.30 42.54 15.05
N LEU A 10 19.57 41.92 16.00
CA LEU A 10 19.40 40.46 16.05
C LEU A 10 18.34 40.04 15.02
N CYS A 11 18.76 39.40 13.93
CA CYS A 11 17.86 38.81 12.95
C CYS A 11 17.51 37.37 13.40
N ILE A 12 16.26 37.13 13.81
CA ILE A 12 15.79 35.80 14.22
C ILE A 12 15.29 35.07 12.96
N PRO A 13 15.87 33.91 12.57
CA PRO A 13 15.30 33.13 11.49
C PRO A 13 14.00 32.45 11.94
N ALA A 14 12.98 32.47 11.09
CA ALA A 14 11.76 31.69 11.29
C ALA A 14 12.08 30.20 11.15
N ALA A 15 11.95 29.45 12.25
CA ALA A 15 12.08 28.01 12.24
C ALA A 15 10.81 27.39 11.64
N HIS A 16 10.90 26.89 10.40
CA HIS A 16 9.86 26.07 9.78
C HIS A 16 9.90 24.66 10.38
N ALA A 17 8.95 24.36 11.27
CA ALA A 17 8.75 23.00 11.78
C ALA A 17 8.08 22.15 10.69
N GLN A 18 8.88 21.61 9.76
CA GLN A 18 8.42 20.56 8.86
C GLN A 18 8.38 19.25 9.65
N LEU A 19 7.17 18.72 9.85
CA LEU A 19 6.98 17.41 10.48
C LEU A 19 7.68 16.34 9.63
N SER A 20 8.85 15.89 10.08
CA SER A 20 9.56 14.75 9.51
C SER A 20 9.20 13.52 10.35
N ILE A 21 8.41 12.61 9.77
CA ILE A 21 8.11 11.33 10.39
C ILE A 21 9.23 10.38 9.98
N GLU A 22 10.23 10.23 10.83
CA GLU A 22 11.26 9.20 10.70
C GLU A 22 10.80 7.94 11.43
N ILE A 23 10.60 6.84 10.70
CA ILE A 23 10.21 5.56 11.27
C ILE A 23 11.49 4.77 11.58
N THR A 24 12.03 4.91 12.79
CA THR A 24 13.11 4.04 13.29
C THR A 24 12.52 2.79 13.93
N GLY A 25 12.64 1.64 13.27
CA GLY A 25 12.14 0.35 13.76
C GLY A 25 12.80 -0.84 13.07
N ALA A 26 14.07 -1.08 13.38
CA ALA A 26 14.75 -2.33 13.04
C ALA A 26 14.47 -3.35 14.17
N GLY A 27 13.53 -4.27 13.97
CA GLY A 27 13.33 -5.37 14.95
C GLY A 27 12.01 -6.16 14.91
N ALA A 28 10.95 -5.68 14.25
CA ALA A 28 9.70 -6.46 14.16
C ALA A 28 9.76 -7.47 13.00
N GLN A 29 9.37 -8.72 13.26
CA GLN A 29 9.20 -9.74 12.21
C GLN A 29 8.04 -9.33 11.29
N ARG A 30 8.38 -8.83 10.09
CA ARG A 30 7.39 -8.41 9.10
C ARG A 30 6.85 -9.61 8.32
N ILE A 31 5.55 -9.61 8.05
CA ILE A 31 4.87 -10.60 7.22
C ILE A 31 5.36 -10.45 5.77
N PRO A 32 6.06 -11.44 5.19
CA PRO A 32 6.41 -11.46 3.78
C PRO A 32 5.15 -11.65 2.93
N ILE A 33 4.81 -10.66 2.11
CA ILE A 33 3.62 -10.69 1.26
C ILE A 33 4.01 -10.59 -0.22
N ALA A 34 3.58 -11.56 -1.01
CA ALA A 34 3.62 -11.49 -2.46
C ALA A 34 2.41 -10.69 -2.96
N ILE A 35 2.66 -9.53 -3.58
CA ILE A 35 1.62 -8.71 -4.20
C ILE A 35 1.86 -8.75 -5.70
N VAL A 36 1.06 -9.56 -6.39
CA VAL A 36 1.14 -9.70 -7.85
C VAL A 36 0.50 -8.47 -8.49
N PRO A 37 1.10 -7.88 -9.53
CA PRO A 37 0.43 -6.89 -10.35
C PRO A 37 -0.93 -7.40 -10.82
N PHE A 38 -2.00 -6.64 -10.59
CA PHE A 38 -3.33 -7.11 -10.97
C PHE A 38 -3.42 -7.22 -12.49
N ASN A 39 -3.92 -8.35 -12.98
CA ASN A 39 -4.08 -8.54 -14.41
C ASN A 39 -4.97 -7.42 -14.98
N GLY A 40 -4.52 -6.75 -16.06
CA GLY A 40 -5.24 -5.62 -16.67
C GLY A 40 -5.05 -4.25 -16.00
N GLU A 41 -4.34 -4.13 -14.86
CA GLU A 41 -4.22 -2.86 -14.13
C GLU A 41 -3.41 -1.77 -14.85
N LYS A 42 -2.63 -2.13 -15.88
CA LYS A 42 -1.88 -1.18 -16.71
C LYS A 42 -2.78 -0.12 -17.37
N THR A 43 -4.06 -0.44 -17.57
CA THR A 43 -5.07 0.48 -18.11
C THR A 43 -5.55 1.53 -17.09
N LEU A 44 -5.11 1.40 -15.83
CA LEU A 44 -5.57 2.15 -14.68
C LEU A 44 -4.39 2.69 -13.85
N PRO A 45 -3.56 3.61 -14.42
CA PRO A 45 -2.39 4.14 -13.72
C PRO A 45 -2.79 4.93 -12.45
N PRO A 46 -2.00 4.88 -11.37
CA PRO A 46 -0.67 4.24 -11.25
C PRO A 46 -0.69 2.71 -11.00
N GLY A 47 -1.86 2.07 -11.08
CA GLY A 47 -2.08 0.68 -10.70
C GLY A 47 -2.61 0.55 -9.27
N ILE A 48 -3.30 -0.56 -8.98
CA ILE A 48 -3.84 -0.84 -7.65
C ILE A 48 -2.75 -1.51 -6.80
N SER A 49 -2.05 -2.50 -7.37
CA SER A 49 -1.07 -3.32 -6.67
C SER A 49 0.08 -2.49 -6.07
N SER A 50 0.53 -1.46 -6.79
CA SER A 50 1.62 -0.58 -6.38
C SER A 50 1.28 0.26 -5.15
N ILE A 51 0.05 0.78 -5.08
CA ILE A 51 -0.45 1.53 -3.92
C ILE A 51 -0.64 0.60 -2.73
N VAL A 52 -1.23 -0.59 -2.95
CA VAL A 52 -1.42 -1.58 -1.86
C VAL A 52 -0.07 -2.00 -1.26
N ARG A 53 0.96 -2.25 -2.09
CA ARG A 53 2.32 -2.51 -1.61
C ARG A 53 2.83 -1.36 -0.74
N ALA A 54 2.74 -0.13 -1.23
CA ALA A 54 3.26 1.04 -0.52
C ALA A 54 2.56 1.28 0.83
N ASP A 55 1.24 1.08 0.91
CA ASP A 55 0.49 1.21 2.15
C ASP A 55 0.90 0.16 3.19
N LEU A 56 0.91 -1.11 2.78
CA LEU A 56 1.23 -2.22 3.66
C LEU A 56 2.67 -2.14 4.18
N GLU A 57 3.63 -1.78 3.32
CA GLU A 57 5.02 -1.58 3.75
C GLU A 57 5.18 -0.41 4.72
N ARG A 58 4.46 0.69 4.49
CA ARG A 58 4.49 1.87 5.38
C ARG A 58 3.91 1.58 6.77
N SER A 59 3.04 0.59 6.89
CA SER A 59 2.52 0.16 8.20
C SER A 59 3.60 -0.45 9.11
N GLY A 60 4.72 -0.91 8.54
CA GLY A 60 5.77 -1.61 9.27
C GLY A 60 5.51 -3.08 9.58
N PHE A 61 4.29 -3.60 9.36
CA PHE A 61 3.94 -5.01 9.57
C PHE A 61 4.28 -5.92 8.39
N PHE A 62 4.40 -5.36 7.19
CA PHE A 62 4.56 -6.14 5.97
C PHE A 62 5.90 -5.84 5.30
N ARG A 63 6.42 -6.84 4.59
CA ARG A 63 7.53 -6.70 3.65
C ARG A 63 7.04 -7.23 2.31
N GLY A 64 6.91 -6.34 1.32
CA GLY A 64 6.59 -6.75 -0.03
C GLY A 64 7.72 -7.60 -0.60
N LEU A 65 7.35 -8.69 -1.28
CA LEU A 65 8.30 -9.49 -2.03
C LEU A 65 8.45 -8.94 -3.44
N GLU A 66 9.69 -8.86 -3.88
CA GLU A 66 10.02 -8.66 -5.29
C GLU A 66 9.75 -9.97 -6.03
N LEU A 67 8.93 -9.88 -7.08
CA LEU A 67 8.52 -11.02 -7.87
C LEU A 67 9.17 -10.93 -9.26
N PRO A 68 9.75 -12.03 -9.78
CA PRO A 68 10.08 -12.07 -11.20
C PRO A 68 8.79 -11.91 -12.03
N PRO A 69 8.88 -11.55 -13.32
CA PRO A 69 7.70 -11.52 -14.19
C PRO A 69 6.96 -12.86 -14.16
N ILE A 70 5.65 -12.81 -13.91
CA ILE A 70 4.75 -13.97 -13.89
C ILE A 70 3.77 -13.81 -15.04
N ALA A 71 3.71 -14.79 -15.94
CA ALA A 71 2.83 -14.78 -17.11
C ALA A 71 2.20 -16.17 -17.30
N PRO A 72 0.86 -16.27 -17.40
CA PRO A 72 -0.11 -15.20 -17.13
C PRO A 72 -0.09 -14.76 -15.65
N GLU A 73 -0.43 -13.50 -15.34
CA GLU A 73 -0.59 -13.10 -13.95
C GLU A 73 -1.76 -13.87 -13.31
N PRO A 74 -1.58 -14.50 -12.14
CA PRO A 74 -2.69 -15.11 -11.42
C PRO A 74 -3.70 -14.04 -11.00
N THR A 75 -4.98 -14.39 -11.12
CA THR A 75 -6.10 -13.54 -10.76
C THR A 75 -6.78 -14.08 -9.51
N GLU A 76 -7.80 -13.39 -9.03
CA GLU A 76 -8.64 -13.85 -7.92
C GLU A 76 -9.33 -15.19 -8.18
N ALA A 77 -9.47 -15.61 -9.45
CA ALA A 77 -10.11 -16.86 -9.84
C ALA A 77 -9.09 -18.00 -10.03
N THR A 78 -7.79 -17.70 -10.05
CA THR A 78 -6.74 -18.71 -10.23
C THR A 78 -6.70 -19.67 -9.03
N SER A 79 -6.62 -20.98 -9.30
CA SER A 79 -6.31 -21.97 -8.27
C SER A 79 -4.85 -21.83 -7.86
N ILE A 80 -4.60 -21.55 -6.57
CA ILE A 80 -3.27 -21.21 -6.07
C ILE A 80 -2.49 -22.46 -5.66
N ASN A 81 -1.29 -22.64 -6.21
CA ASN A 81 -0.31 -23.59 -5.72
C ASN A 81 0.50 -22.97 -4.56
N TYR A 82 0.09 -23.21 -3.32
CA TYR A 82 0.73 -22.62 -2.14
C TYR A 82 2.21 -23.02 -1.98
N ALA A 83 2.61 -24.21 -2.44
CA ALA A 83 3.99 -24.66 -2.36
C ALA A 83 4.93 -23.79 -3.21
N GLU A 84 4.45 -23.32 -4.37
CA GLU A 84 5.18 -22.37 -5.21
C GLU A 84 5.37 -21.02 -4.50
N TRP A 85 4.34 -20.50 -3.86
CA TRP A 85 4.44 -19.21 -3.16
C TRP A 85 5.31 -19.30 -1.91
N ARG A 86 5.26 -20.42 -1.21
CA ARG A 86 6.15 -20.70 -0.08
C ARG A 86 7.61 -20.78 -0.52
N SER A 87 7.91 -21.38 -1.69
CA SER A 87 9.29 -21.42 -2.21
C SER A 87 9.81 -20.04 -2.63
N ARG A 88 8.89 -19.11 -2.95
CA ARG A 88 9.17 -17.67 -3.14
C ARG A 88 9.23 -16.88 -1.83
N LEU A 89 9.21 -17.55 -0.67
CA LEU A 89 9.27 -16.97 0.67
C LEU A 89 8.03 -16.13 1.06
N ALA A 90 6.89 -16.36 0.42
CA ALA A 90 5.63 -15.68 0.75
C ALA A 90 4.89 -16.41 1.88
N ASP A 91 4.52 -15.66 2.92
CA ASP A 91 3.58 -16.12 3.94
C ASP A 91 2.14 -15.71 3.61
N ALA A 92 1.99 -14.61 2.87
CA ALA A 92 0.73 -14.12 2.34
C ALA A 92 0.82 -13.82 0.84
N LEU A 93 -0.30 -13.94 0.13
CA LEU A 93 -0.41 -13.66 -1.29
C LEU A 93 -1.65 -12.80 -1.58
N LEU A 94 -1.46 -11.76 -2.37
CA LEU A 94 -2.53 -10.94 -2.94
C LEU A 94 -2.49 -11.02 -4.47
N VAL A 95 -3.60 -11.45 -5.05
CA VAL A 95 -3.84 -11.56 -6.50
C VAL A 95 -5.14 -10.87 -6.88
N GLY A 96 -5.26 -10.47 -8.14
CA GLY A 96 -6.47 -9.80 -8.60
C GLY A 96 -6.45 -9.45 -10.08
N SER A 97 -7.55 -8.89 -10.53
CA SER A 97 -7.76 -8.44 -11.89
C SER A 97 -8.50 -7.10 -11.94
N VAL A 98 -8.29 -6.39 -13.03
CA VAL A 98 -8.92 -5.12 -13.37
C VAL A 98 -9.53 -5.27 -14.75
N GLN A 99 -10.84 -5.05 -14.85
CA GLN A 99 -11.56 -5.11 -16.11
C GLN A 99 -12.30 -3.79 -16.36
N GLN A 100 -12.18 -3.25 -17.56
CA GLN A 100 -12.99 -2.11 -17.98
C GLN A 100 -14.39 -2.61 -18.34
N ARG A 101 -15.42 -1.93 -17.83
CA ARG A 101 -16.82 -2.23 -18.09
C ARG A 101 -17.34 -1.43 -19.30
N PRO A 102 -18.44 -1.87 -19.93
CA PRO A 102 -19.03 -1.16 -21.07
C PRO A 102 -19.47 0.28 -20.78
N ASP A 103 -19.77 0.59 -19.51
CA ASP A 103 -20.16 1.93 -19.04
C ASP A 103 -18.96 2.86 -18.81
N GLY A 104 -17.73 2.42 -19.13
CA GLY A 104 -16.50 3.19 -18.97
C GLY A 104 -15.89 3.13 -17.57
N ARG A 105 -16.56 2.50 -16.59
CA ARG A 105 -16.01 2.27 -15.25
C ARG A 105 -15.07 1.06 -15.25
N PHE A 106 -14.36 0.88 -14.15
CA PHE A 106 -13.51 -0.28 -13.92
C PHE A 106 -14.11 -1.15 -12.84
N GLU A 107 -13.92 -2.46 -12.96
CA GLU A 107 -14.14 -3.42 -11.89
C GLU A 107 -12.79 -4.00 -11.46
N VAL A 108 -12.49 -3.89 -10.17
CA VAL A 108 -11.31 -4.49 -9.54
C VAL A 108 -11.78 -5.63 -8.66
N ARG A 109 -11.29 -6.84 -8.93
CA ARG A 109 -11.54 -8.03 -8.13
C ARG A 109 -10.22 -8.52 -7.57
N PHE A 110 -10.22 -8.96 -6.32
CA PHE A 110 -8.99 -9.46 -5.69
C PHE A 110 -9.30 -10.57 -4.70
N ARG A 111 -8.26 -11.32 -4.32
CA ARG A 111 -8.31 -12.32 -3.26
C ARG A 111 -7.01 -12.33 -2.47
N VAL A 112 -7.14 -12.47 -1.16
CA VAL A 112 -6.03 -12.64 -0.22
C VAL A 112 -5.94 -14.10 0.18
N HIS A 113 -4.72 -14.61 0.28
CA HIS A 113 -4.42 -15.97 0.65
C HIS A 113 -3.41 -16.00 1.79
N ASP A 114 -3.66 -16.87 2.78
CA ASP A 114 -2.68 -17.30 3.77
C ASP A 114 -1.92 -18.49 3.16
N VAL A 115 -0.66 -18.28 2.80
CA VAL A 115 0.17 -19.29 2.14
C VAL A 115 0.63 -20.35 3.13
N VAL A 116 0.81 -19.97 4.40
CA VAL A 116 1.24 -20.87 5.47
C VAL A 116 0.12 -21.86 5.81
N LYS A 117 -1.10 -21.36 6.00
CA LYS A 117 -2.30 -22.18 6.27
C LYS A 117 -2.96 -22.74 5.01
N GLN A 118 -2.46 -22.37 3.83
CA GLN A 118 -2.94 -22.85 2.53
C GLN A 118 -4.44 -22.61 2.29
N GLN A 119 -4.93 -21.43 2.67
CA GLN A 119 -6.35 -21.10 2.55
C GLN A 119 -6.59 -19.68 2.05
N PRO A 120 -7.69 -19.44 1.33
CA PRO A 120 -8.13 -18.08 1.03
C PRO A 120 -8.61 -17.39 2.31
N LEU A 121 -8.27 -16.11 2.48
CA LEU A 121 -8.78 -15.25 3.55
C LEU A 121 -9.97 -14.38 3.09
N GLY A 122 -10.32 -14.48 1.80
CA GLY A 122 -11.45 -13.79 1.19
C GLY A 122 -11.01 -12.77 0.13
N GLY A 123 -11.99 -12.06 -0.42
CA GLY A 123 -11.79 -11.10 -1.50
C GLY A 123 -13.07 -10.31 -1.75
N ILE A 124 -12.93 -9.14 -2.36
CA ILE A 124 -14.04 -8.22 -2.67
C ILE A 124 -13.91 -7.74 -4.12
N ALA A 125 -15.03 -7.32 -4.71
CA ALA A 125 -15.07 -6.60 -5.97
C ALA A 125 -15.46 -5.13 -5.72
N TYR A 126 -14.72 -4.20 -6.31
CA TYR A 126 -15.05 -2.78 -6.32
C TYR A 126 -15.31 -2.30 -7.74
N THR A 127 -16.33 -1.46 -7.90
CA THR A 127 -16.53 -0.69 -9.14
C THR A 127 -16.08 0.74 -8.90
N LEU A 128 -15.26 1.29 -9.79
CA LEU A 128 -14.66 2.60 -9.62
C LEU A 128 -14.48 3.35 -10.94
N ASN A 129 -14.40 4.67 -10.84
CA ASN A 129 -13.90 5.54 -11.90
C ASN A 129 -12.36 5.66 -11.82
N LYS A 130 -11.72 6.20 -12.87
CA LYS A 130 -10.25 6.40 -12.93
C LYS A 130 -9.71 7.34 -11.85
N ASP A 131 -10.50 8.31 -11.39
CA ASP A 131 -10.13 9.23 -10.31
C ASP A 131 -10.16 8.58 -8.92
N GLN A 132 -10.81 7.41 -8.78
CA GLN A 132 -11.01 6.72 -7.51
C GLN A 132 -9.98 5.61 -7.25
N VAL A 133 -8.98 5.45 -8.12
CA VAL A 133 -7.98 4.36 -8.05
C VAL A 133 -7.29 4.31 -6.70
N ARG A 134 -6.80 5.47 -6.22
CA ARG A 134 -6.15 5.56 -4.92
C ARG A 134 -7.07 5.19 -3.77
N ALA A 135 -8.29 5.73 -3.76
CA ALA A 135 -9.26 5.46 -2.71
C ALA A 135 -9.63 3.97 -2.64
N THR A 136 -9.78 3.32 -3.79
CA THR A 136 -10.04 1.88 -3.87
C THR A 136 -8.83 1.06 -3.42
N ALA A 137 -7.62 1.43 -3.83
CA ALA A 137 -6.41 0.75 -3.38
C ALA A 137 -6.25 0.84 -1.85
N HIS A 138 -6.45 2.00 -1.24
CA HIS A 138 -6.41 2.16 0.22
C HIS A 138 -7.43 1.24 0.95
N ARG A 139 -8.64 1.09 0.41
CA ARG A 139 -9.64 0.14 0.96
C ARG A 139 -9.22 -1.31 0.80
N ILE A 140 -8.53 -1.66 -0.29
CA ILE A 140 -7.95 -2.99 -0.47
C ILE A 140 -6.85 -3.20 0.57
N SER A 141 -5.97 -2.22 0.79
CA SER A 141 -4.96 -2.25 1.85
C SER A 141 -5.58 -2.47 3.22
N ASP A 142 -6.67 -1.77 3.56
CA ASP A 142 -7.39 -1.95 4.83
C ASP A 142 -7.91 -3.38 4.98
N PHE A 143 -8.50 -3.95 3.92
CA PHE A 143 -8.98 -5.33 3.92
C PHE A 143 -7.84 -6.34 4.11
N VAL A 144 -6.74 -6.19 3.35
CA VAL A 144 -5.58 -7.09 3.43
C VAL A 144 -4.97 -7.04 4.83
N TYR A 145 -4.80 -5.83 5.37
CA TYR A 145 -4.28 -5.60 6.71
C TYR A 145 -5.16 -6.29 7.76
N GLU A 146 -6.48 -6.10 7.72
CA GLU A 146 -7.41 -6.73 8.67
C GLU A 146 -7.41 -8.25 8.56
N LYS A 147 -7.36 -8.80 7.35
CA LYS A 147 -7.32 -10.27 7.18
C LYS A 147 -6.05 -10.92 7.70
N LEU A 148 -4.92 -10.22 7.64
CA LEU A 148 -3.62 -10.76 8.03
C LEU A 148 -3.24 -10.45 9.48
N THR A 149 -3.72 -9.35 10.04
CA THR A 149 -3.38 -8.91 11.41
C THR A 149 -4.52 -9.10 12.42
N GLY A 150 -5.77 -9.15 11.95
CA GLY A 150 -6.97 -9.10 12.80
C GLY A 150 -7.35 -7.70 13.26
N GLU A 151 -6.57 -6.67 12.90
CA GLU A 151 -6.81 -5.28 13.28
C GLU A 151 -7.31 -4.45 12.08
N LYS A 152 -8.13 -3.43 12.31
CA LYS A 152 -8.61 -2.59 11.21
C LYS A 152 -7.50 -1.71 10.64
N GLY A 153 -7.34 -1.71 9.32
CA GLY A 153 -6.47 -0.77 8.63
C GLY A 153 -6.99 0.67 8.70
N VAL A 154 -6.08 1.63 8.56
CA VAL A 154 -6.36 3.08 8.60
C VAL A 154 -5.95 3.81 7.32
N PHE A 155 -5.64 3.08 6.25
CA PHE A 155 -5.12 3.66 5.00
C PHE A 155 -6.15 4.51 4.26
N SER A 156 -7.45 4.24 4.45
CA SER A 156 -8.53 5.05 3.88
C SER A 156 -8.93 6.27 4.72
N THR A 157 -8.26 6.52 5.85
CA THR A 157 -8.54 7.67 6.72
C THR A 157 -7.94 8.98 6.18
N ARG A 158 -8.32 10.12 6.77
CA ARG A 158 -7.81 11.45 6.40
C ARG A 158 -7.33 12.20 7.64
N ILE A 159 -6.21 12.91 7.53
CA ILE A 159 -5.67 13.76 8.58
C ILE A 159 -6.05 15.21 8.27
N ALA A 160 -6.70 15.88 9.22
CA ALA A 160 -6.88 17.33 9.17
C ALA A 160 -5.69 18.01 9.86
N TYR A 161 -5.13 19.05 9.23
CA TYR A 161 -4.04 19.84 9.81
C TYR A 161 -4.20 21.32 9.42
N VAL A 162 -3.61 22.22 10.21
CA VAL A 162 -3.61 23.68 9.96
C VAL A 162 -2.18 24.12 9.65
N VAL A 163 -2.01 24.83 8.55
CA VAL A 163 -0.73 25.45 8.16
C VAL A 163 -0.80 26.93 8.54
N LYS A 164 0.22 27.44 9.23
CA LYS A 164 0.36 28.86 9.57
C LYS A 164 1.32 29.55 8.61
#